data_AF-A0A928KZ80-F1
#
_entry.id   AF-A0A928KZ80-F1
#
_cell.length_a   1.000
_cell.length_b   1.000
_cell.length_c   1.000
_cell.angle_alpha   90.00
_cell.angle_beta   90.00
_cell.angle_gamma   90.00
#
_symmetry.space_group_name_H-M   'P 1'
#
loop_
_entity.id
_entity.type
_entity.pdbx_description
1 polymer ?
#
loop_
_entity_poly.entity_id
_entity_poly.type
_entity_poly.pdbx_seq_one_letter_code
_entity_poly.pdbx_strand_id
1 'polypeptide(L)'
;MKYIAGVVICIIAIITMTSCKSVPKEMGVNEYSKEVLRCFDEEDVDGLKSLFCEEIQNTHNLDEDIKNALDIYQGKTISYKIIGGTGGETVENGKIVLKDENIQIGEIKTDTGNEYVIVIYSYVINEEYPNRIGISAIDIFMGYELEADKITVGKVL
;
A
#
# COMPACT_ATOMS: atom_id res chain seq x y z
N MET A 1 -2.14 -16.61 56.14
CA MET A 1 -1.98 -17.77 55.21
C MET A 1 -3.38 -18.26 54.89
N LYS A 2 -3.93 -18.28 53.67
CA LYS A 2 -3.38 -18.23 52.31
C LYS A 2 -4.47 -17.66 51.35
N TYR A 3 -4.05 -16.75 50.49
CA TYR A 3 -4.52 -16.35 49.14
C TYR A 3 -6.01 -16.44 48.76
N ILE A 4 -6.58 -15.26 48.53
CA ILE A 4 -7.62 -14.99 47.53
C ILE A 4 -6.96 -15.01 46.15
N ALA A 5 -7.46 -15.82 45.22
CA ALA A 5 -7.22 -15.74 43.79
C ALA A 5 -8.44 -16.39 43.13
N GLY A 6 -9.42 -15.64 42.63
CA GLY A 6 -9.23 -14.75 41.49
C GLY A 6 -9.14 -15.59 40.22
N VAL A 7 -10.20 -16.38 39.93
CA VAL A 7 -10.32 -17.10 38.66
C VAL A 7 -10.68 -16.06 37.59
N VAL A 8 -9.64 -15.35 37.15
CA VAL A 8 -9.61 -14.55 35.94
C VAL A 8 -9.66 -15.55 34.79
N ILE A 9 -10.86 -15.90 34.33
CA ILE A 9 -11.02 -16.54 33.02
C ILE A 9 -10.88 -15.42 31.99
N CYS A 10 -9.62 -15.09 31.73
CA CYS A 10 -9.17 -14.38 30.56
C CYS A 10 -9.64 -15.16 29.32
N ILE A 11 -10.75 -14.73 28.73
CA ILE A 11 -11.07 -14.99 27.33
C ILE A 11 -10.08 -14.14 26.52
N ILE A 12 -8.80 -14.54 26.52
CA ILE A 12 -7.79 -13.98 25.64
C ILE A 12 -7.99 -14.64 24.29
N ALA A 13 -8.49 -13.81 23.38
CA ALA A 13 -8.45 -13.90 21.93
C ALA A 13 -7.54 -15.01 21.39
N ILE A 14 -8.15 -16.13 21.01
CA ILE A 14 -7.57 -17.01 19.99
C ILE A 14 -7.97 -16.40 18.64
N ILE A 15 -7.42 -15.24 18.32
CA ILE A 15 -7.21 -14.87 16.92
C ILE A 15 -5.83 -15.42 16.64
N THR A 16 -5.77 -16.69 16.26
CA THR A 16 -4.58 -17.18 15.56
C THR A 16 -4.50 -16.35 14.29
N MET A 17 -3.69 -15.29 14.31
CA MET A 17 -3.17 -14.70 13.09
C MET A 17 -2.34 -15.80 12.44
N THR A 18 -3.01 -16.64 11.67
CA THR A 18 -2.38 -17.24 10.51
C THR A 18 -1.94 -16.06 9.66
N SER A 19 -0.72 -15.60 9.89
CA SER A 19 0.07 -14.93 8.88
C SER A 19 0.26 -15.96 7.77
N CYS A 20 -0.80 -16.18 6.99
CA CYS A 20 -0.59 -16.47 5.59
C CYS A 20 0.21 -15.27 5.13
N LYS A 21 1.49 -15.49 4.80
CA LYS A 21 2.21 -14.58 3.94
C LYS A 21 1.35 -14.43 2.70
N SER A 22 0.54 -13.38 2.67
CA SER A 22 -0.24 -13.01 1.51
C SER A 22 0.80 -12.69 0.46
N VAL A 23 1.02 -13.60 -0.49
CA VAL A 23 1.65 -13.19 -1.75
C VAL A 23 0.78 -12.03 -2.23
N PRO A 24 1.34 -10.86 -2.57
CA PRO A 24 0.57 -9.77 -3.13
C PRO A 24 -0.24 -10.36 -4.29
N LYS A 25 -1.56 -10.38 -4.12
CA LYS A 25 -2.45 -10.91 -5.15
C LYS A 25 -2.17 -10.10 -6.41
N GLU A 26 -2.06 -10.77 -7.55
CA GLU A 26 -1.99 -10.06 -8.83
C GLU A 26 -3.18 -9.10 -8.90
N MET A 27 -2.89 -7.81 -8.81
CA MET A 27 -3.86 -6.73 -8.74
C MET A 27 -3.64 -5.81 -9.91
N GLY A 28 -4.73 -5.42 -10.56
CA GLY A 28 -4.69 -4.40 -11.61
C GLY A 28 -4.84 -2.99 -11.06
N VAL A 29 -4.62 -2.00 -11.92
CA VAL A 29 -4.81 -0.55 -11.70
C VAL A 29 -5.98 -0.20 -10.77
N ASN A 30 -7.19 -0.71 -11.04
CA ASN A 30 -8.40 -0.38 -10.29
C ASN A 30 -8.42 -0.99 -8.88
N GLU A 31 -7.82 -2.16 -8.69
CA GLU A 31 -7.79 -2.86 -7.40
C GLU A 31 -6.80 -2.18 -6.47
N TYR A 32 -5.58 -1.93 -6.94
CA TYR A 32 -4.59 -1.16 -6.18
C TYR A 32 -5.10 0.22 -5.79
N SER A 33 -5.74 0.94 -6.73
CA SER A 33 -6.25 2.28 -6.45
C SER A 33 -7.27 2.30 -5.30
N LYS A 34 -8.21 1.35 -5.32
CA LYS A 34 -9.26 1.27 -4.29
C LYS A 34 -8.70 0.82 -2.95
N GLU A 35 -7.81 -0.17 -2.97
CA GLU A 35 -7.28 -0.76 -1.75
C GLU A 35 -6.33 0.21 -1.03
N VAL A 36 -5.50 0.94 -1.77
CA VAL A 36 -4.64 1.99 -1.20
C VAL A 36 -5.50 3.09 -0.58
N LEU A 37 -6.50 3.63 -1.31
CA LEU A 37 -7.40 4.65 -0.75
C LEU A 37 -8.17 4.15 0.48
N ARG A 38 -8.67 2.90 0.47
CA ARG A 38 -9.31 2.29 1.64
C ARG A 38 -8.35 2.30 2.84
N CYS A 39 -7.10 1.89 2.65
CA CYS A 39 -6.15 1.84 3.74
C CYS A 39 -5.84 3.24 4.31
N PHE A 40 -5.78 4.28 3.46
CA PHE A 40 -5.69 5.66 3.93
C PHE A 40 -6.94 6.09 4.71
N ASP A 41 -8.13 5.83 4.17
CA ASP A 41 -9.42 6.24 4.79
C ASP A 41 -9.72 5.53 6.12
N GLU A 42 -9.20 4.31 6.29
CA GLU A 42 -9.37 3.46 7.48
C GLU A 42 -8.14 3.45 8.40
N GLU A 43 -7.08 4.18 8.06
CA GLU A 43 -5.79 4.19 8.77
C GLU A 43 -5.20 2.77 8.97
N ASP A 44 -5.38 1.91 7.97
CA ASP A 44 -5.02 0.48 7.99
C ASP A 44 -3.56 0.26 7.59
N VAL A 45 -2.66 0.45 8.56
CA VAL A 45 -1.19 0.31 8.37
C VAL A 45 -0.82 -1.09 7.88
N ASP A 46 -1.36 -2.13 8.52
CA ASP A 46 -1.04 -3.52 8.19
C ASP A 46 -1.58 -3.90 6.80
N GLY A 47 -2.80 -3.43 6.47
CA GLY A 47 -3.39 -3.56 5.16
C GLY A 47 -2.52 -2.94 4.07
N LEU A 48 -2.13 -1.67 4.24
CA LEU A 48 -1.28 -0.97 3.26
C LEU A 48 0.08 -1.66 3.10
N LYS A 49 0.72 -2.04 4.21
CA LYS A 49 1.99 -2.76 4.23
C LYS A 49 1.92 -4.09 3.46
N SER A 50 0.80 -4.80 3.56
CA SER A 50 0.61 -6.09 2.90
C SER A 50 0.56 -6.01 1.36
N LEU A 51 0.33 -4.81 0.80
CA LEU A 51 0.32 -4.58 -0.65
C LEU A 51 1.74 -4.43 -1.22
N PHE A 52 2.73 -4.13 -0.38
CA PHE A 52 4.12 -3.98 -0.82
C PHE A 52 4.75 -5.32 -1.19
N CYS A 53 5.73 -5.31 -2.09
CA CYS A 53 6.48 -6.51 -2.42
C CYS A 53 7.37 -6.96 -1.24
N GLU A 54 7.71 -8.25 -1.22
CA GLU A 54 8.50 -8.84 -0.14
C GLU A 54 9.88 -8.19 0.00
N GLU A 55 10.49 -7.75 -1.10
CA GLU A 55 11.75 -7.00 -1.06
C GLU A 55 11.64 -5.74 -0.21
N ILE A 56 10.61 -4.92 -0.44
CA ILE A 56 10.42 -3.66 0.30
C ILE A 56 10.00 -3.95 1.75
N GLN A 57 9.09 -4.90 1.98
CA GLN A 57 8.69 -5.31 3.34
C GLN A 57 9.88 -5.75 4.20
N ASN A 58 10.90 -6.37 3.60
CA ASN A 58 12.08 -6.86 4.32
C ASN A 58 13.22 -5.84 4.43
N THR A 59 13.22 -4.78 3.62
CA THR A 59 14.35 -3.83 3.52
C THR A 59 14.05 -2.43 4.05
N HIS A 60 12.78 -2.06 4.21
CA HIS A 60 12.35 -0.72 4.64
C HIS A 60 11.51 -0.77 5.92
N ASN A 61 11.56 0.31 6.71
CA ASN A 61 10.72 0.46 7.89
C ASN A 61 9.32 0.96 7.50
N LEU A 62 8.56 0.11 6.80
CA LEU A 62 7.23 0.47 6.28
C LEU A 62 6.27 0.93 7.38
N ASP A 63 6.39 0.43 8.61
CA ASP A 63 5.50 0.82 9.70
C ASP A 63 5.63 2.31 10.06
N GLU A 64 6.84 2.88 9.96
CA GLU A 64 7.09 4.30 10.22
C GLU A 64 6.74 5.15 9.00
N ASP A 65 7.17 4.73 7.81
CA ASP A 65 6.89 5.44 6.55
C ASP A 65 5.38 5.58 6.30
N ILE A 66 4.62 4.50 6.52
CA ILE A 66 3.15 4.49 6.38
C ILE A 66 2.50 5.42 7.40
N LYS A 67 2.93 5.41 8.66
CA LYS A 67 2.37 6.32 9.68
C LYS A 67 2.61 7.78 9.32
N ASN A 68 3.82 8.12 8.87
CA ASN A 68 4.12 9.47 8.42
C ASN A 68 3.26 9.88 7.21
N ALA A 69 3.01 8.95 6.30
CA ALA A 69 2.10 9.18 5.17
C ALA A 69 0.65 9.39 5.61
N LEU A 70 0.14 8.58 6.57
CA LEU A 70 -1.19 8.72 7.15
C LEU A 70 -1.37 10.05 7.89
N ASP A 71 -0.36 10.50 8.66
CA ASP A 71 -0.41 11.78 9.39
C ASP A 71 -0.56 12.99 8.45
N ILE A 72 -0.10 12.84 7.21
CA ILE A 72 -0.13 13.89 6.17
C ILE A 72 -1.38 13.79 5.30
N TYR A 73 -1.89 12.57 5.09
CA TYR A 73 -3.16 12.32 4.41
C TYR A 73 -4.33 12.56 5.37
N GLN A 74 -4.77 13.82 5.44
CA GLN A 74 -5.76 14.25 6.44
C GLN A 74 -7.18 14.13 5.92
N GLY A 75 -7.97 13.27 6.56
CA GLY A 75 -9.39 13.09 6.27
C GLY A 75 -9.68 11.90 5.37
N LYS A 76 -10.95 11.69 5.06
CA LYS A 76 -11.42 10.57 4.23
C LYS A 76 -11.70 10.99 2.82
N THR A 77 -11.36 10.15 1.86
CA THR A 77 -11.63 10.35 0.44
C THR A 77 -13.13 10.50 0.18
N ILE A 78 -13.53 11.62 -0.43
CA ILE A 78 -14.91 11.84 -0.89
C ILE A 78 -15.03 11.76 -2.42
N SER A 79 -13.94 12.04 -3.14
CA SER A 79 -13.88 11.91 -4.60
C SER A 79 -12.44 11.71 -5.07
N TYR A 80 -12.27 11.01 -6.19
CA TYR A 80 -11.00 10.85 -6.87
C TYR A 80 -11.23 10.48 -8.33
N LYS A 81 -10.19 10.56 -9.15
CA LYS A 81 -10.14 10.00 -10.50
C LYS A 81 -8.91 9.13 -10.67
N ILE A 82 -9.11 7.97 -11.28
CA ILE A 82 -7.99 7.17 -11.78
C ILE A 82 -7.58 7.80 -13.11
N ILE A 83 -6.46 8.51 -13.09
CA ILE A 83 -5.97 9.25 -14.26
C ILE A 83 -5.38 8.28 -15.29
N GLY A 84 -4.79 7.18 -14.81
CA GLY A 84 -4.32 6.08 -15.64
C GLY A 84 -3.18 5.32 -14.98
N GLY A 85 -2.74 4.26 -15.66
CA GLY A 85 -1.50 3.56 -15.37
C GLY A 85 -0.56 3.69 -16.56
N THR A 86 0.70 4.06 -16.33
CA THR A 86 1.78 3.82 -17.30
C THR A 86 2.52 2.55 -16.89
N GLY A 87 3.30 1.93 -17.78
CA GLY A 87 3.97 0.68 -17.44
C GLY A 87 4.72 0.10 -18.63
N GLY A 88 5.65 -0.81 -18.35
CA GLY A 88 6.39 -1.56 -19.34
C GLY A 88 6.01 -3.04 -19.34
N GLU A 89 6.19 -3.68 -20.50
CA GLU A 89 6.18 -5.13 -20.62
C GLU A 89 7.45 -5.56 -21.37
N THR A 90 8.14 -6.57 -20.84
CA THR A 90 9.26 -7.23 -21.54
C THR A 90 8.82 -8.63 -21.96
N VAL A 91 8.97 -8.93 -23.24
CA VAL A 91 8.60 -10.22 -23.83
C VAL A 91 9.85 -10.97 -24.27
N GLU A 92 10.05 -12.17 -23.74
CA GLU A 92 11.10 -13.09 -24.16
C GLU A 92 10.48 -14.37 -24.69
N ASN A 93 10.89 -14.80 -25.89
CA ASN A 93 10.39 -16.03 -26.54
C ASN A 93 8.85 -16.14 -26.58
N GLY A 94 8.14 -15.01 -26.69
CA GLY A 94 6.68 -14.94 -26.74
C GLY A 94 5.99 -15.00 -25.37
N LYS A 95 6.74 -14.95 -24.26
CA LYS A 95 6.22 -14.89 -22.88
C LYS A 95 6.56 -13.52 -22.26
N ILE A 96 5.61 -12.91 -21.55
CA ILE A 96 5.89 -11.71 -20.75
C ILE A 96 6.69 -12.15 -19.52
N VAL A 97 7.92 -11.66 -19.37
CA VAL A 97 8.83 -12.00 -18.26
C VAL A 97 8.95 -10.88 -17.24
N LEU A 98 8.56 -9.65 -17.61
CA LEU A 98 8.51 -8.48 -16.74
C LEU A 98 7.30 -7.64 -17.12
N LYS A 99 6.55 -7.18 -16.12
CA LYS A 99 5.46 -6.23 -16.26
C LYS A 99 5.40 -5.33 -15.04
N ASP A 100 5.52 -4.03 -15.25
CA ASP A 100 5.37 -3.00 -14.22
C ASP A 100 4.17 -2.08 -14.52
N GLU A 101 3.59 -1.52 -13.46
CA GLU A 101 2.49 -0.56 -13.53
C GLU A 101 2.76 0.62 -12.56
N ASN A 102 2.65 1.83 -13.09
CA ASN A 102 2.74 3.12 -12.41
C ASN A 102 1.37 3.79 -12.47
N ILE A 103 0.60 3.67 -11.39
CA ILE A 103 -0.80 4.06 -11.32
C ILE A 103 -0.92 5.44 -10.70
N GLN A 104 -1.60 6.37 -11.38
CA GLN A 104 -1.88 7.70 -10.86
C GLN A 104 -3.36 7.83 -10.47
N ILE A 105 -3.58 8.10 -9.19
CA ILE A 105 -4.86 8.51 -8.63
C ILE A 105 -4.79 10.03 -8.42
N GLY A 106 -5.52 10.78 -9.22
CA GLY A 106 -5.54 12.23 -9.19
C GLY A 106 -6.88 12.77 -8.74
N GLU A 107 -6.95 14.09 -8.62
CA GLU A 107 -8.17 14.80 -8.21
C GLU A 107 -8.77 14.24 -6.91
N ILE A 108 -7.91 13.75 -6.00
CA ILE A 108 -8.33 13.22 -4.71
C ILE A 108 -8.74 14.40 -3.84
N LYS A 109 -9.97 14.37 -3.34
CA LYS A 109 -10.47 15.33 -2.38
C LYS A 109 -10.94 14.61 -1.13
N THR A 110 -10.60 15.16 0.02
CA THR A 110 -11.00 14.65 1.33
C THR A 110 -12.16 15.45 1.93
N ASP A 111 -12.82 14.88 2.94
CA ASP A 111 -13.88 15.53 3.71
C ASP A 111 -13.40 16.74 4.54
N THR A 112 -12.11 16.82 4.83
CA THR A 112 -11.45 17.99 5.45
C THR A 112 -11.18 19.12 4.45
N GLY A 113 -11.40 18.86 3.16
CA GLY A 113 -11.16 19.82 2.08
C GLY A 113 -9.75 19.80 1.50
N ASN A 114 -8.88 18.91 1.98
CA ASN A 114 -7.53 18.73 1.43
C ASN A 114 -7.56 17.99 0.09
N GLU A 115 -6.54 18.25 -0.72
CA GLU A 115 -6.41 17.76 -2.09
C GLU A 115 -5.09 17.01 -2.24
N TYR A 116 -5.10 15.91 -2.98
CA TYR A 116 -3.92 15.04 -3.15
C TYR A 116 -3.82 14.43 -4.55
N VAL A 117 -2.62 13.98 -4.88
CA VAL A 117 -2.34 12.99 -5.93
C VAL A 117 -1.54 11.85 -5.34
N ILE A 118 -1.90 10.61 -5.68
CA ILE A 118 -1.16 9.42 -5.29
C ILE A 118 -0.61 8.74 -6.55
N VAL A 119 0.67 8.37 -6.53
CA VAL A 119 1.32 7.55 -7.56
C VAL A 119 1.79 6.24 -6.93
N ILE A 120 1.37 5.11 -7.49
CA ILE A 120 1.71 3.76 -7.03
C ILE A 120 2.63 3.11 -8.05
N TYR A 121 3.79 2.64 -7.62
CA TYR A 121 4.75 1.90 -8.44
C TYR A 121 4.65 0.43 -8.07
N SER A 122 4.43 -0.45 -9.04
CA SER A 122 4.21 -1.88 -8.78
C SER A 122 4.73 -2.78 -9.89
N TYR A 123 5.04 -4.03 -9.53
CA TYR A 123 5.30 -5.11 -10.50
C TYR A 123 4.18 -6.14 -10.46
N VAL A 124 3.64 -6.46 -11.64
CA VAL A 124 2.65 -7.53 -11.84
C VAL A 124 3.37 -8.85 -12.15
N ILE A 125 4.41 -8.78 -12.98
CA ILE A 125 5.25 -9.93 -13.36
C ILE A 125 6.71 -9.51 -13.21
N ASN A 126 7.53 -10.35 -12.58
CA ASN A 126 8.98 -10.20 -12.57
C ASN A 126 9.62 -11.58 -12.40
N GLU A 127 10.00 -12.24 -13.51
CA GLU A 127 10.57 -13.59 -13.47
C GLU A 127 11.98 -13.64 -12.91
N GLU A 128 12.77 -12.57 -13.10
CA GLU A 128 14.11 -12.46 -12.56
C GLU A 128 14.09 -12.26 -11.03
N TYR A 129 13.15 -11.45 -10.54
CA TYR A 129 12.99 -11.13 -9.12
C TYR A 129 11.53 -11.29 -8.64
N PRO A 130 11.06 -12.52 -8.39
CA PRO A 130 9.68 -12.78 -7.98
C PRO A 130 9.28 -12.11 -6.65
N ASN A 131 10.24 -11.86 -5.77
CA ASN A 131 10.04 -11.14 -4.50
C ASN A 131 9.74 -9.63 -4.68
N ARG A 132 9.81 -9.11 -5.92
CA ARG A 132 9.46 -7.73 -6.27
C ARG A 132 8.02 -7.56 -6.75
N ILE A 133 7.27 -8.64 -6.93
CA ILE A 133 5.85 -8.59 -7.28
C ILE A 133 5.06 -7.94 -6.13
N GLY A 134 4.22 -6.95 -6.45
CA GLY A 134 3.57 -6.07 -5.48
C GLY A 134 3.98 -4.60 -5.64
N ILE A 135 3.55 -3.74 -4.71
CA ILE A 135 3.93 -2.32 -4.68
C ILE A 135 5.40 -2.19 -4.25
N SER A 136 6.18 -1.40 -4.98
CA SER A 136 7.53 -1.01 -4.60
C SER A 136 7.56 0.34 -3.87
N ALA A 137 6.75 1.30 -4.34
CA ALA A 137 6.64 2.62 -3.75
C ALA A 137 5.24 3.22 -3.90
N ILE A 138 4.91 4.11 -2.97
CA ILE A 138 3.76 5.03 -3.07
C ILE A 138 4.28 6.44 -2.85
N ASP A 139 4.04 7.33 -3.81
CA ASP A 139 4.25 8.76 -3.65
C ASP A 139 2.91 9.46 -3.40
N ILE A 140 2.89 10.38 -2.44
CA ILE A 140 1.74 11.23 -2.11
C ILE A 140 2.16 12.68 -2.27
N PHE A 141 1.47 13.39 -3.16
CA PHE A 141 1.67 14.81 -3.42
C PHE A 141 0.54 15.60 -2.77
N MET A 142 0.88 16.68 -2.07
CA MET A 142 -0.11 17.62 -1.54
C MET A 142 -0.57 18.57 -2.65
N GLY A 143 -1.88 18.70 -2.84
CA GLY A 143 -2.49 19.40 -3.98
C GLY A 143 -2.59 18.53 -5.23
N TYR A 144 -2.99 19.13 -6.36
CA TYR A 144 -3.14 18.43 -7.64
C TYR A 144 -1.91 18.47 -8.56
N GLU A 145 -0.86 19.18 -8.15
CA GLU A 145 0.35 19.38 -8.96
C GLU A 145 1.45 18.42 -8.52
N LEU A 146 2.05 17.70 -9.48
CA LEU A 146 3.18 16.79 -9.25
C LEU A 146 4.53 17.52 -9.04
N GLU A 147 4.49 18.83 -8.79
CA GLU A 147 5.64 19.68 -8.46
C GLU A 147 5.68 20.07 -6.95
N ALA A 148 4.66 19.66 -6.19
CA ALA A 148 4.57 19.89 -4.75
C ALA A 148 5.51 18.97 -3.94
N ASP A 149 5.74 19.34 -2.68
CA ASP A 149 6.37 18.45 -1.70
C ASP A 149 5.62 17.12 -1.65
N LYS A 150 6.38 16.02 -1.72
CA LYS A 150 5.86 14.66 -1.69
C LYS A 150 6.38 13.87 -0.51
N ILE A 151 5.62 12.88 -0.10
CA ILE A 151 6.06 11.82 0.81
C ILE A 151 6.07 10.51 0.05
N THR A 152 7.14 9.74 0.26
CA THR A 152 7.32 8.43 -0.36
C THR A 152 7.28 7.36 0.73
N VAL A 153 6.49 6.31 0.50
CA VAL A 153 6.52 5.07 1.26
C VAL A 153 7.19 4.00 0.41
N GLY A 154 8.22 3.34 0.93
CA GLY A 154 9.01 2.36 0.17
C GLY A 154 10.01 3.00 -0.80
N LYS A 155 10.31 2.31 -1.90
CA LYS A 155 11.31 2.77 -2.89
C LYS A 155 11.08 2.13 -4.26
N VAL A 156 11.17 2.93 -5.33
CA VAL A 156 11.15 2.43 -6.71
C VAL A 156 12.38 1.53 -6.94
N LEU A 157 12.13 0.32 -7.48
CA LEU A 157 13.12 -0.75 -7.68
C LEU A 157 13.65 -0.85 -9.12
#